data_AF-A0A1H2DN05-F1
#
_entry.id   AF-A0A1H2DN05-F1
#
_cell.length_a   1.000
_cell.length_b   1.000
_cell.length_c   1.000
_cell.angle_alpha   90.00
_cell.angle_beta   90.00
_cell.angle_gamma   90.00
#
_symmetry.space_group_name_H-M   'P 1'
#
loop_
_entity.id
_entity.type
_entity.pdbx_description
1 polymer ?
#
loop_
_entity_poly.entity_id
_entity_poly.type
_entity_poly.pdbx_seq_one_letter_code
_entity_poly.pdbx_strand_id
1 'polypeptide(L)'
;MKPGWKWFELTSFLCLITIDGLLLVLTTILFSEKMSKGVIISSIALISMTGVTYGFIRLKQRGAFESKKIQKIMITGLGLFSIFILALFIPTQKSTGSNSFGSTQIKAKQDRYDARQQPGSELYADMSMALPSDQLTLSIYDICVGKVSHKINRDGKPDQTRIKVTNEKILTEHIKDQAKALGARMVGITQLDPTFVFTNDHNGNPIRLTHPNAIIVGKDIRYKLAAPSAPLPWEELYSSIPEELAAALSGRMIKTSEKIPAKELENLKETMRFFSEGGKTAVELARFIRGMGYSARAHYSRWSEVQIVPLAIKAGLGELARNGMIINDKMGPRGSFAVVTTDLPLVFDKPVKLGIKEFCNICKKCAEYCPTKAIPFGKPQLVRGVLKWPIDGEKCGNYLVSNPKCMACIGSCPYNKPDNILHNAANFMISRRSCLTNWLMVKIDNLLGYGEMAAPDPKFLKTVNQG
;
A
#
# COMPACT_ATOMS: atom_id res chain seq x y z
N MET A 1 30.62 -35.58 -39.28
CA MET A 1 29.49 -34.62 -39.21
C MET A 1 29.49 -33.99 -37.82
N LYS A 2 29.58 -32.66 -37.69
CA LYS A 2 29.34 -32.00 -36.40
C LYS A 2 27.92 -32.41 -35.95
N PRO A 3 27.72 -33.09 -34.81
CA PRO A 3 26.38 -33.47 -34.41
C PRO A 3 25.61 -32.18 -34.14
N GLY A 4 24.60 -31.92 -34.96
CA GLY A 4 23.67 -30.81 -34.76
C GLY A 4 23.07 -30.88 -33.35
N TRP A 5 22.72 -29.72 -32.81
CA TRP A 5 22.04 -29.65 -31.52
C TRP A 5 20.70 -30.38 -31.60
N LYS A 6 20.46 -31.33 -30.68
CA LYS A 6 19.14 -31.95 -30.54
C LYS A 6 18.20 -30.94 -29.87
N TRP A 7 16.90 -31.03 -30.14
CA TRP A 7 15.91 -30.05 -29.66
C TRP A 7 15.95 -29.85 -28.12
N PHE A 8 16.11 -30.94 -27.35
CA PHE A 8 16.16 -30.88 -25.89
C PHE A 8 17.47 -30.26 -25.38
N GLU A 9 18.60 -30.47 -26.08
CA GLU A 9 19.88 -29.82 -25.75
C GLU A 9 19.78 -28.31 -25.96
N LEU A 10 19.20 -27.89 -27.09
CA LEU A 10 18.99 -26.49 -27.43
C LEU A 10 18.04 -25.83 -26.43
N THR A 11 16.95 -26.50 -26.08
CA THR A 11 15.97 -26.00 -25.12
C THR A 11 16.60 -25.84 -23.73
N SER A 12 17.33 -26.84 -23.24
CA SER A 12 18.04 -26.74 -21.95
C SER A 12 19.05 -25.59 -21.95
N PHE A 13 19.80 -25.42 -23.03
CA PHE A 13 20.78 -24.34 -23.15
C PHE A 13 20.14 -22.96 -23.19
N LEU A 14 19.06 -22.78 -23.95
CA LEU A 14 18.28 -21.55 -23.96
C LEU A 14 17.68 -21.25 -22.58
N CYS A 15 17.19 -22.25 -21.86
CA CYS A 15 16.73 -22.09 -20.47
C CYS A 15 17.86 -21.59 -19.56
N LEU A 16 19.04 -22.19 -19.64
CA LEU A 16 20.20 -21.79 -18.82
C LEU A 16 20.63 -20.35 -19.11
N ILE A 17 20.78 -19.97 -20.39
CA ILE A 17 21.09 -18.59 -20.80
C ILE A 17 20.02 -17.61 -20.32
N THR A 18 18.75 -18.00 -20.41
CA THR A 18 17.64 -17.15 -19.94
C THR A 18 17.72 -16.92 -18.44
N ILE A 19 18.05 -17.95 -17.65
CA ILE A 19 18.24 -17.84 -16.20
C ILE A 19 19.43 -16.93 -15.88
N ASP A 20 20.57 -17.09 -16.55
CA ASP A 20 21.73 -16.20 -16.39
C ASP A 20 21.36 -14.74 -16.70
N GLY A 21 20.65 -14.50 -17.80
CA GLY A 21 20.16 -13.17 -18.17
C GLY A 21 19.23 -12.56 -17.12
N LEU A 22 18.30 -13.35 -16.59
CA LEU A 22 17.38 -12.91 -15.53
C LEU A 22 18.13 -12.62 -14.21
N LEU A 23 19.12 -13.41 -13.84
CA LEU A 23 19.95 -13.19 -12.65
C LEU A 23 20.83 -11.94 -12.79
N LEU A 24 21.33 -11.66 -13.99
CA LEU A 24 22.03 -10.41 -14.29
C LEU A 24 21.12 -9.20 -14.11
N VAL A 25 19.92 -9.22 -14.72
CA VAL A 25 18.91 -8.16 -14.57
C VAL A 25 18.53 -7.96 -13.11
N LEU A 26 18.28 -9.06 -12.37
CA LEU A 26 17.99 -9.02 -10.93
C LEU A 26 19.13 -8.33 -10.16
N THR A 27 20.38 -8.71 -10.43
CA THR A 27 21.55 -8.13 -9.76
C THR A 27 21.68 -6.64 -10.04
N THR A 28 21.47 -6.20 -11.29
CA THR A 28 21.49 -4.79 -11.66
C THR A 28 20.39 -3.99 -10.95
N ILE A 29 19.18 -4.54 -10.87
CA ILE A 29 18.06 -3.89 -10.17
C ILE A 29 18.36 -3.78 -8.68
N LEU A 30 18.78 -4.86 -8.02
CA LEU A 30 19.13 -4.85 -6.59
C LEU A 30 20.28 -3.89 -6.27
N PHE A 31 21.24 -3.75 -7.19
CA PHE A 31 22.31 -2.76 -7.08
C PHE A 31 21.76 -1.33 -7.15
N SER A 32 20.87 -1.06 -8.11
CA SER A 32 20.21 0.26 -8.23
C SER A 32 19.37 0.62 -7.01
N GLU A 33 18.78 -0.38 -6.35
CA GLU A 33 18.01 -0.23 -5.12
C GLU A 33 18.86 -0.12 -3.86
N LYS A 34 20.19 -0.26 -3.98
CA LYS A 34 21.17 -0.26 -2.88
C LYS A 34 20.94 -1.39 -1.87
N MET A 35 20.54 -2.55 -2.33
CA MET A 35 20.33 -3.73 -1.51
C MET A 35 21.58 -4.62 -1.47
N SER A 36 22.51 -4.33 -0.57
CA SER A 36 23.80 -5.03 -0.46
C SER A 36 23.65 -6.55 -0.32
N LYS A 37 22.80 -7.01 0.62
CA LYS A 37 22.50 -8.43 0.83
C LYS A 37 21.94 -9.09 -0.43
N GLY A 38 20.98 -8.44 -1.08
CA GLY A 38 20.38 -8.90 -2.33
C GLY A 38 21.42 -9.04 -3.46
N VAL A 39 22.27 -8.02 -3.64
CA VAL A 39 23.33 -8.02 -4.67
C VAL A 39 24.32 -9.16 -4.45
N ILE A 40 24.73 -9.43 -3.22
CA ILE A 40 25.67 -10.53 -2.91
C ILE A 40 25.03 -11.86 -3.28
N ILE A 41 23.78 -12.10 -2.83
CA ILE A 41 23.06 -13.35 -3.09
C ILE A 41 22.85 -13.55 -4.59
N SER A 42 22.39 -12.52 -5.31
CA SER A 42 22.13 -12.62 -6.75
C SER A 42 23.41 -12.78 -7.57
N SER A 43 24.53 -12.16 -7.14
CA SER A 43 25.84 -12.31 -7.79
C SER A 43 26.40 -13.72 -7.62
N ILE A 44 26.31 -14.30 -6.41
CA ILE A 44 26.72 -15.69 -6.17
C ILE A 44 25.89 -16.66 -7.01
N ALA A 45 24.57 -16.44 -7.07
CA ALA A 45 23.68 -17.24 -7.91
C ALA A 45 24.03 -17.12 -9.40
N LEU A 46 24.31 -15.90 -9.89
CA LEU A 46 24.71 -15.66 -11.28
C LEU A 46 26.02 -16.37 -11.62
N ILE A 47 27.06 -16.24 -10.79
CA ILE A 47 28.36 -16.91 -10.99
C ILE A 47 28.18 -18.44 -11.01
N SER A 48 27.40 -18.97 -10.06
CA SER A 48 27.13 -20.41 -9.96
C SER A 48 26.41 -20.92 -11.22
N MET A 49 25.36 -20.21 -11.67
CA MET A 49 24.59 -20.58 -12.85
C MET A 49 25.39 -20.45 -14.14
N THR A 50 26.22 -19.41 -14.26
CA THR A 50 27.14 -19.26 -15.40
C THR A 50 28.14 -20.42 -15.45
N GLY A 51 28.60 -20.89 -14.29
CA GLY A 51 29.42 -22.10 -14.17
C GLY A 51 28.70 -23.36 -14.65
N VAL A 52 27.40 -23.51 -14.33
CA VAL A 52 26.54 -24.59 -14.85
C VAL A 52 26.38 -24.51 -16.37
N THR A 53 26.10 -23.31 -16.91
CA THR A 53 25.98 -23.06 -18.35
C THR A 53 27.28 -23.40 -19.09
N TYR A 54 28.43 -23.00 -18.55
CA TYR A 54 29.74 -23.34 -19.09
C TYR A 54 30.02 -24.85 -19.01
N GLY A 55 29.72 -25.48 -17.88
CA GLY A 55 29.83 -26.93 -17.70
C GLY A 55 28.97 -27.70 -18.71
N PHE A 56 27.75 -27.21 -18.97
CA PHE A 56 26.84 -27.77 -19.96
C PHE A 56 27.44 -27.74 -21.38
N ILE A 57 28.01 -26.60 -21.80
CA ILE A 57 28.70 -26.46 -23.09
C ILE A 57 29.88 -27.44 -23.17
N ARG A 58 30.71 -27.52 -22.12
CA ARG A 58 31.86 -28.43 -22.05
C ARG A 58 31.44 -29.89 -22.15
N LEU A 59 30.36 -30.28 -21.47
CA LEU A 59 29.81 -31.64 -21.55
C LEU A 59 29.29 -31.96 -22.95
N LYS A 60 28.62 -31.01 -23.63
CA LYS A 60 28.21 -31.17 -25.03
C LYS A 60 29.43 -31.36 -25.95
N GLN A 61 30.46 -30.52 -25.80
CA GLN A 61 31.70 -30.62 -26.60
C GLN A 61 32.41 -31.96 -26.44
N ARG A 62 32.32 -32.57 -25.25
CA ARG A 62 32.86 -33.92 -24.97
C ARG A 62 31.96 -35.07 -25.42
N GLY A 63 30.82 -34.79 -26.07
CA GLY A 63 29.90 -35.83 -26.53
C GLY A 63 29.14 -36.55 -25.41
N ALA A 64 29.11 -36.00 -24.19
CA ALA A 64 28.48 -36.66 -23.03
C ALA A 64 26.97 -36.89 -23.23
N PHE A 65 26.31 -36.10 -24.07
CA PHE A 65 24.86 -36.16 -24.30
C PHE A 65 24.45 -37.24 -25.33
N GLU A 66 25.38 -38.03 -25.86
CA GLU A 66 25.04 -39.16 -26.74
C GLU A 66 24.50 -40.38 -25.97
N SER A 67 24.78 -40.47 -24.66
CA SER A 67 24.22 -41.53 -23.81
C SER A 67 22.70 -41.40 -23.67
N LYS A 68 21.96 -42.47 -24.03
CA LYS A 68 20.49 -42.56 -23.84
C LYS A 68 20.06 -42.26 -22.40
N LYS A 69 20.88 -42.63 -21.41
CA LYS A 69 20.60 -42.35 -19.99
C LYS A 69 20.58 -40.85 -19.72
N ILE A 70 21.56 -40.12 -20.24
CA ILE A 70 21.69 -38.67 -20.06
C ILE A 70 20.58 -37.93 -20.81
N GLN A 71 20.24 -38.37 -22.02
CA GLN A 71 19.12 -37.81 -22.78
C GLN A 71 17.80 -37.95 -22.02
N LYS A 72 17.52 -39.12 -21.44
CA LYS A 72 16.33 -39.35 -20.62
C LYS A 72 16.30 -38.43 -19.40
N ILE A 73 17.43 -38.25 -18.71
CA ILE A 73 17.53 -37.33 -17.56
C ILE A 73 17.21 -35.90 -17.97
N MET A 74 17.77 -35.41 -19.08
CA MET A 74 17.53 -34.04 -19.56
C MET A 74 16.07 -33.81 -19.95
N ILE A 75 15.47 -34.74 -20.69
CA ILE A 75 14.06 -34.64 -21.10
C ILE A 75 13.14 -34.66 -19.88
N THR A 76 13.37 -35.57 -18.93
CA THR A 76 12.61 -35.61 -17.67
C THR A 76 12.80 -34.31 -16.88
N GLY A 77 14.03 -33.78 -16.82
CA GLY A 77 14.33 -32.50 -16.16
C GLY A 77 13.59 -31.33 -16.77
N LEU A 78 13.57 -31.23 -18.11
CA LEU A 78 12.78 -30.22 -18.83
C LEU A 78 11.29 -30.37 -18.54
N GLY A 79 10.76 -31.60 -18.55
CA GLY A 79 9.36 -31.87 -18.22
C GLY A 79 8.99 -31.43 -16.80
N LEU A 80 9.82 -31.77 -15.80
CA LEU A 80 9.62 -31.33 -14.41
C LEU A 80 9.72 -29.81 -14.27
N PHE A 81 10.67 -29.18 -14.96
CA PHE A 81 10.80 -27.72 -14.97
C PHE A 81 9.57 -27.05 -15.58
N SER A 82 9.05 -27.55 -16.70
CA SER A 82 7.80 -27.05 -17.29
C SER A 82 6.61 -27.21 -16.36
N ILE A 83 6.47 -28.36 -15.68
CA ILE A 83 5.42 -28.57 -14.67
C ILE A 83 5.56 -27.58 -13.52
N PHE A 84 6.78 -27.35 -13.02
CA PHE A 84 7.04 -26.38 -11.96
C PHE A 84 6.65 -24.96 -12.39
N ILE A 85 7.06 -24.52 -13.59
CA ILE A 85 6.68 -23.21 -14.12
C ILE A 85 5.17 -23.10 -14.24
N LEU A 86 4.48 -24.11 -14.78
CA LEU A 86 3.02 -24.11 -14.85
C LEU A 86 2.37 -24.00 -13.46
N ALA A 87 2.90 -24.69 -12.46
CA ALA A 87 2.41 -24.63 -11.08
C ALA A 87 2.50 -23.22 -10.45
N LEU A 88 3.42 -22.37 -10.93
CA LEU A 88 3.49 -20.97 -10.49
C LEU A 88 2.27 -20.14 -10.96
N PHE A 89 1.59 -20.54 -12.04
CA PHE A 89 0.46 -19.79 -12.60
C PHE A 89 -0.90 -20.43 -12.32
N ILE A 90 -0.95 -21.67 -11.82
CA ILE A 90 -2.21 -22.35 -11.50
C ILE A 90 -2.84 -21.73 -10.25
N PRO A 91 -4.07 -21.20 -10.32
CA PRO A 91 -4.79 -20.66 -9.17
C PRO A 91 -5.23 -21.80 -8.23
N THR A 92 -4.35 -22.19 -7.32
CA THR A 92 -4.60 -23.27 -6.34
C THR A 92 -5.37 -22.79 -5.12
N GLN A 93 -5.39 -21.49 -4.85
CA GLN A 93 -6.21 -20.92 -3.79
C GLN A 93 -7.61 -20.65 -4.33
N LYS A 94 -8.58 -21.50 -3.92
CA LYS A 94 -10.00 -21.20 -4.12
C LYS A 94 -10.29 -19.87 -3.44
N SER A 95 -10.67 -18.88 -4.24
CA SER A 95 -11.48 -17.78 -3.75
C SER A 95 -12.69 -18.42 -3.11
N THR A 96 -12.76 -18.49 -1.78
CA THR A 96 -14.01 -18.82 -1.10
C THR A 96 -15.11 -18.00 -1.78
N GLY A 97 -16.23 -18.62 -2.13
CA GLY A 97 -17.24 -18.11 -3.07
C GLY A 97 -17.90 -16.76 -2.72
N SER A 98 -17.38 -15.99 -1.76
CA SER A 98 -17.57 -14.54 -1.77
C SER A 98 -16.74 -13.95 -2.90
N ASN A 99 -17.40 -13.52 -3.97
CA ASN A 99 -16.82 -12.82 -5.11
C ASN A 99 -16.09 -11.51 -4.78
N SER A 100 -15.76 -11.19 -3.53
CA SER A 100 -14.94 -10.03 -3.20
C SER A 100 -14.63 -9.99 -1.72
N PHE A 101 -13.37 -9.69 -1.40
CA PHE A 101 -13.06 -8.97 -0.17
C PHE A 101 -13.28 -7.50 -0.50
N GLY A 102 -14.20 -6.83 0.22
CA GLY A 102 -14.84 -5.60 -0.26
C GLY A 102 -16.07 -5.84 -1.14
N SER A 103 -16.78 -6.96 -0.93
CA SER A 103 -18.04 -7.18 -1.61
C SER A 103 -19.02 -6.08 -1.24
N THR A 104 -19.47 -5.36 -2.26
CA THR A 104 -20.78 -4.69 -2.30
C THR A 104 -21.92 -5.61 -1.85
N GLN A 105 -21.70 -6.93 -1.79
CA GLN A 105 -22.58 -7.87 -1.11
C GLN A 105 -22.16 -8.06 0.35
N ILE A 106 -22.73 -7.19 1.17
CA ILE A 106 -22.92 -7.36 2.61
C ILE A 106 -23.65 -8.70 2.84
N LYS A 107 -23.01 -9.68 3.49
CA LYS A 107 -23.64 -10.99 3.78
C LYS A 107 -24.73 -10.90 4.86
N ALA A 108 -24.74 -9.83 5.65
CA ALA A 108 -25.70 -9.57 6.71
C ALA A 108 -25.82 -8.05 6.87
N LYS A 109 -27.06 -7.51 6.95
CA LYS A 109 -27.37 -6.06 7.03
C LYS A 109 -26.29 -5.30 7.82
N GLN A 110 -25.50 -4.49 7.12
CA GLN A 110 -24.46 -3.67 7.74
C GLN A 110 -25.13 -2.40 8.22
N ASP A 111 -25.22 -2.25 9.54
CA ASP A 111 -25.72 -1.01 10.13
C ASP A 111 -24.71 0.13 9.93
N ARG A 112 -25.24 1.34 9.75
CA ARG A 112 -24.42 2.55 9.72
C ARG A 112 -23.66 2.66 11.05
N TYR A 113 -22.44 3.16 10.95
CA TYR A 113 -21.50 3.20 12.06
C TYR A 113 -21.41 4.61 12.65
N ASP A 114 -21.33 4.76 13.97
CA ASP A 114 -21.06 6.05 14.60
C ASP A 114 -19.56 6.35 14.54
N ALA A 115 -19.17 7.55 14.10
CA ALA A 115 -17.76 7.93 14.01
C ALA A 115 -17.07 7.95 15.38
N ARG A 116 -17.81 8.23 16.46
CA ARG A 116 -17.29 8.24 17.85
C ARG A 116 -17.00 6.85 18.42
N GLN A 117 -17.37 5.80 17.70
CA GLN A 117 -17.04 4.42 18.08
C GLN A 117 -15.81 3.91 17.32
N GLN A 118 -15.15 4.76 16.53
CA GLN A 118 -13.89 4.41 15.87
C GLN A 118 -12.79 4.27 16.90
N PRO A 119 -11.98 3.20 16.86
CA PRO A 119 -10.81 3.13 17.74
C PRO A 119 -9.92 4.36 17.56
N GLY A 120 -9.59 5.04 18.66
CA GLY A 120 -8.85 6.30 18.63
C GLY A 120 -9.73 7.53 18.36
N SER A 121 -11.06 7.41 18.42
CA SER A 121 -12.00 8.55 18.34
C SER A 121 -11.67 9.65 19.36
N GLU A 122 -11.23 9.22 20.53
CA GLU A 122 -10.79 10.02 21.67
C GLU A 122 -9.55 10.87 21.39
N LEU A 123 -8.71 10.50 20.42
CA LEU A 123 -7.60 11.34 19.94
C LEU A 123 -8.10 12.56 19.19
N TYR A 124 -9.34 12.52 18.73
CA TYR A 124 -9.97 13.62 18.03
C TYR A 124 -10.80 14.47 19.01
N ALA A 125 -10.11 15.28 19.83
CA ALA A 125 -10.71 16.19 20.83
C ALA A 125 -11.66 17.25 20.23
N ASP A 126 -12.48 17.90 21.08
CA ASP A 126 -13.32 19.03 20.67
C ASP A 126 -12.45 20.17 20.07
N MET A 127 -12.77 20.55 18.84
CA MET A 127 -11.98 21.46 18.00
C MET A 127 -12.59 22.86 17.89
N SER A 128 -13.58 23.18 18.72
CA SER A 128 -14.15 24.54 18.80
C SER A 128 -13.09 25.64 19.00
N MET A 129 -11.89 25.29 19.49
CA MET A 129 -10.76 26.19 19.72
C MET A 129 -9.67 26.20 18.64
N ALA A 130 -9.82 25.46 17.53
CA ALA A 130 -8.82 25.44 16.46
C ALA A 130 -8.80 26.78 15.70
N LEU A 131 -7.75 27.57 15.87
CA LEU A 131 -7.55 28.82 15.15
C LEU A 131 -7.43 28.56 13.64
N PRO A 132 -8.15 29.29 12.78
CA PRO A 132 -7.98 29.23 11.33
C PRO A 132 -6.68 29.94 10.94
N SER A 133 -5.54 29.27 11.04
CA SER A 133 -4.26 29.76 10.52
C SER A 133 -3.70 28.79 9.47
N ASP A 134 -3.13 29.34 8.40
CA ASP A 134 -2.49 28.58 7.31
C ASP A 134 -1.11 28.00 7.69
N GLN A 135 -0.73 28.05 8.96
CA GLN A 135 0.56 27.56 9.43
C GLN A 135 0.48 26.09 9.85
N LEU A 136 1.07 25.22 9.04
CA LEU A 136 1.41 23.84 9.37
C LEU A 136 2.43 23.83 10.53
N THR A 137 2.01 23.50 11.77
CA THR A 137 2.98 23.33 12.88
C THR A 137 3.61 21.93 12.89
N LEU A 138 3.22 21.06 11.94
CA LEU A 138 3.76 19.72 11.72
C LEU A 138 3.71 18.82 12.96
N SER A 139 2.75 19.03 13.86
CA SER A 139 2.45 18.10 14.95
C SER A 139 1.53 16.96 14.48
N ILE A 140 1.55 15.80 15.16
CA ILE A 140 0.56 14.73 14.91
C ILE A 140 -0.87 15.25 15.12
N TYR A 141 -1.03 16.17 16.08
CA TYR A 141 -2.26 16.92 16.28
C TYR A 141 -2.63 17.64 14.98
N ASP A 142 -1.81 18.53 14.42
CA ASP A 142 -2.16 19.25 13.17
C ASP A 142 -2.46 18.37 11.95
N ILE A 143 -1.85 17.18 11.89
CA ILE A 143 -2.07 16.19 10.84
C ILE A 143 -3.38 15.43 11.01
N CYS A 144 -3.64 14.91 12.21
CA CYS A 144 -4.87 14.19 12.54
C CYS A 144 -6.08 15.14 12.65
N VAL A 145 -5.83 16.38 13.08
CA VAL A 145 -6.80 17.45 13.35
C VAL A 145 -7.03 18.32 12.09
N GLY A 146 -6.19 18.18 11.06
CA GLY A 146 -6.46 18.70 9.72
C GLY A 146 -6.34 20.22 9.60
N LYS A 147 -5.26 20.82 10.13
CA LYS A 147 -4.97 22.24 9.90
C LYS A 147 -4.70 22.60 8.42
N VAL A 148 -4.56 21.61 7.54
CA VAL A 148 -4.27 21.83 6.10
C VAL A 148 -5.51 22.04 5.24
N SER A 149 -6.71 22.16 5.82
CA SER A 149 -7.86 22.56 5.02
C SER A 149 -8.94 23.16 5.89
N HIS A 150 -9.06 24.49 5.79
CA HIS A 150 -10.16 25.23 6.38
C HIS A 150 -11.50 24.57 6.05
N LYS A 151 -12.31 24.32 7.08
CA LYS A 151 -13.72 23.92 6.96
C LYS A 151 -14.47 24.78 5.93
N ILE A 152 -14.08 26.07 5.81
CA ILE A 152 -14.60 27.07 4.87
C ILE A 152 -14.45 26.66 3.40
N ASN A 153 -13.41 25.89 3.04
CA ASN A 153 -13.16 25.46 1.67
C ASN A 153 -13.65 24.03 1.39
N ARG A 154 -13.78 23.22 2.45
CA ARG A 154 -14.39 21.89 2.37
C ARG A 154 -15.85 21.97 1.96
N ASP A 155 -16.56 22.90 2.58
CA ASP A 155 -18.01 23.11 2.42
C ASP A 155 -18.26 24.41 1.68
N GLY A 156 -19.24 24.44 0.76
CA GLY A 156 -19.55 25.66 0.03
C GLY A 156 -20.80 25.50 -0.80
N LYS A 157 -21.41 26.62 -1.19
CA LYS A 157 -22.54 26.61 -2.12
C LYS A 157 -22.03 26.36 -3.54
N PRO A 158 -22.71 25.53 -4.35
CA PRO A 158 -22.43 25.43 -5.78
C PRO A 158 -22.70 26.77 -6.46
N ASP A 159 -22.03 27.01 -7.58
CA ASP A 159 -22.34 28.12 -8.48
C ASP A 159 -23.82 28.05 -8.90
N GLN A 160 -24.45 29.22 -9.08
CA GLN A 160 -25.83 29.33 -9.54
C GLN A 160 -25.99 28.77 -10.95
N THR A 161 -24.95 28.87 -11.79
CA THR A 161 -24.99 28.36 -13.16
C THR A 161 -24.46 26.94 -13.22
N ARG A 162 -25.35 25.98 -13.48
CA ARG A 162 -24.98 24.58 -13.66
C ARG A 162 -24.52 24.33 -15.10
N ILE A 163 -23.28 23.86 -15.26
CA ILE A 163 -22.75 23.45 -16.55
C ILE A 163 -23.52 22.22 -17.03
N LYS A 164 -24.03 22.28 -18.26
CA LYS A 164 -24.74 21.17 -18.88
C LYS A 164 -23.77 20.04 -19.24
N VAL A 165 -24.01 18.84 -18.70
CA VAL A 165 -23.24 17.64 -19.06
C VAL A 165 -23.79 17.06 -20.34
N THR A 166 -22.99 17.07 -21.41
CA THR A 166 -23.34 16.48 -22.71
C THR A 166 -22.85 15.05 -22.85
N ASN A 167 -21.73 14.71 -22.20
CA ASN A 167 -21.16 13.37 -22.21
C ASN A 167 -20.48 13.06 -20.86
N GLU A 168 -21.10 12.17 -20.09
CA GLU A 168 -20.63 11.78 -18.75
C GLU A 168 -19.25 11.12 -18.78
N LYS A 169 -18.91 10.38 -19.85
CA LYS A 169 -17.63 9.70 -19.97
C LYS A 169 -16.48 10.70 -20.15
N ILE A 170 -16.67 11.70 -21.02
CA ILE A 170 -15.66 12.76 -21.22
C ILE A 170 -15.50 13.58 -19.94
N LEU A 171 -16.60 13.96 -19.30
CA LEU A 171 -16.58 14.66 -18.02
C LEU A 171 -15.84 13.84 -16.95
N THR A 172 -16.11 12.53 -16.88
CA THR A 172 -15.47 11.63 -15.92
C THR A 172 -13.95 11.62 -16.09
N GLU A 173 -13.46 11.49 -17.32
CA GLU A 173 -12.02 11.55 -17.59
C GLU A 173 -11.44 12.93 -17.26
N HIS A 174 -12.16 14.00 -17.60
CA HIS A 174 -11.75 15.36 -17.23
C HIS A 174 -11.61 15.53 -15.71
N ILE A 175 -12.56 15.02 -14.93
CA ILE A 175 -12.52 15.08 -13.46
C ILE A 175 -11.35 14.26 -12.91
N LYS A 176 -11.07 13.08 -13.48
CA LYS A 176 -9.89 12.29 -13.12
C LYS A 176 -8.59 13.05 -13.44
N ASP A 177 -8.51 13.73 -14.57
CA ASP A 177 -7.33 14.49 -14.96
C ASP A 177 -7.15 15.75 -14.11
N GLN A 178 -8.23 16.46 -13.77
CA GLN A 178 -8.18 17.57 -12.81
C GLN A 178 -7.69 17.12 -11.44
N ALA A 179 -8.20 16.00 -10.92
CA ALA A 179 -7.73 15.43 -9.67
C ALA A 179 -6.24 15.07 -9.71
N LYS A 180 -5.75 14.50 -10.83
CA LYS A 180 -4.30 14.24 -11.03
C LYS A 180 -3.48 15.53 -11.11
N ALA A 181 -3.97 16.56 -11.82
CA ALA A 181 -3.32 17.87 -11.90
C ALA A 181 -3.21 18.54 -10.52
N LEU A 182 -4.19 18.31 -9.64
CA LEU A 182 -4.20 18.73 -8.24
C LEU A 182 -3.35 17.85 -7.31
N GLY A 183 -2.63 16.85 -7.85
CA GLY A 183 -1.66 16.03 -7.13
C GLY A 183 -2.13 14.64 -6.71
N ALA A 184 -3.29 14.17 -7.19
CA ALA A 184 -3.68 12.77 -6.98
C ALA A 184 -2.81 11.82 -7.82
N ARG A 185 -2.27 10.78 -7.19
CA ARG A 185 -1.57 9.68 -7.88
C ARG A 185 -2.56 8.74 -8.57
N MET A 186 -3.72 8.57 -7.94
CA MET A 186 -4.80 7.69 -8.38
C MET A 186 -6.15 8.33 -8.14
N VAL A 187 -7.11 8.02 -9.01
CA VAL A 187 -8.49 8.50 -8.89
C VAL A 187 -9.42 7.37 -9.26
N GLY A 188 -10.41 7.12 -8.42
CA GLY A 188 -11.45 6.13 -8.65
C GLY A 188 -12.81 6.73 -8.33
N ILE A 189 -13.84 6.34 -9.06
CA ILE A 189 -15.18 6.89 -8.90
C ILE A 189 -16.18 5.76 -8.68
N THR A 190 -17.09 5.95 -7.73
CA THR A 190 -18.12 4.96 -7.43
C THR A 190 -19.41 5.63 -6.96
N GLN A 191 -20.49 4.87 -6.95
CA GLN A 191 -21.73 5.27 -6.28
C GLN A 191 -21.51 5.30 -4.77
N LEU A 192 -21.94 6.37 -4.10
CA LEU A 192 -21.90 6.46 -2.65
C LEU A 192 -22.85 5.42 -2.06
N ASP A 193 -22.30 4.52 -1.24
CA ASP A 193 -23.08 3.55 -0.48
C ASP A 193 -23.53 4.17 0.84
N PRO A 194 -24.85 4.29 1.11
CA PRO A 194 -25.34 4.85 2.35
C PRO A 194 -24.87 4.10 3.60
N THR A 195 -24.53 2.82 3.48
CA THR A 195 -24.00 2.00 4.60
C THR A 195 -22.60 2.44 5.05
N PHE A 196 -21.86 3.15 4.19
CA PHE A 196 -20.54 3.69 4.50
C PHE A 196 -20.59 5.13 5.01
N VAL A 197 -21.76 5.74 5.12
CA VAL A 197 -21.95 7.06 5.74
C VAL A 197 -22.14 6.90 7.24
N PHE A 198 -21.34 7.60 8.05
CA PHE A 198 -21.48 7.53 9.51
C PHE A 198 -22.84 8.04 9.97
N THR A 199 -23.36 7.55 11.09
CA THR A 199 -24.62 8.05 11.67
C THR A 199 -24.44 9.45 12.25
N ASN A 200 -23.33 9.64 12.97
CA ASN A 200 -22.98 10.87 13.67
C ASN A 200 -21.54 11.25 13.35
N ASP A 201 -21.25 12.55 13.34
CA ASP A 201 -19.89 13.06 13.27
C ASP A 201 -19.15 12.87 14.61
N HIS A 202 -17.87 13.22 14.64
CA HIS A 202 -17.05 13.12 15.85
C HIS A 202 -17.52 14.03 16.99
N ASN A 203 -18.41 15.00 16.72
CA ASN A 203 -19.01 15.87 17.72
C ASN A 203 -20.40 15.36 18.17
N GLY A 204 -20.87 14.23 17.63
CA GLY A 204 -22.18 13.65 17.93
C GLY A 204 -23.33 14.19 17.09
N ASN A 205 -23.09 15.10 16.14
CA ASN A 205 -24.15 15.63 15.27
C ASN A 205 -24.58 14.58 14.25
N PRO A 206 -25.89 14.44 13.95
CA PRO A 206 -26.35 13.49 12.95
C PRO A 206 -25.90 13.90 11.55
N ILE A 207 -25.39 12.93 10.78
CA ILE A 207 -24.93 13.14 9.40
C ILE A 207 -26.07 12.84 8.42
N ARG A 208 -26.37 13.82 7.57
CA ARG A 208 -27.33 13.74 6.46
C ARG A 208 -26.63 14.11 5.15
N LEU A 209 -26.01 13.12 4.52
CA LEU A 209 -25.32 13.29 3.24
C LEU A 209 -26.23 12.82 2.09
N THR A 210 -26.53 13.70 1.15
CA THR A 210 -27.48 13.46 0.04
C THR A 210 -26.83 13.18 -1.30
N HIS A 211 -25.50 13.25 -1.38
CA HIS A 211 -24.76 13.04 -2.61
C HIS A 211 -24.86 11.59 -3.11
N PRO A 212 -25.16 11.34 -4.40
CA PRO A 212 -25.22 10.00 -4.96
C PRO A 212 -23.84 9.40 -5.28
N ASN A 213 -22.81 10.25 -5.51
CA ASN A 213 -21.54 9.82 -6.07
C ASN A 213 -20.36 10.12 -5.14
N ALA A 214 -19.31 9.32 -5.23
CA ALA A 214 -18.06 9.47 -4.50
C ALA A 214 -16.86 9.36 -5.45
N ILE A 215 -15.99 10.37 -5.44
CA ILE A 215 -14.70 10.41 -6.13
C ILE A 215 -13.63 10.19 -5.06
N ILE A 216 -12.84 9.14 -5.19
CA ILE A 216 -11.77 8.82 -4.28
C ILE A 216 -10.46 9.25 -4.93
N VAL A 217 -9.70 10.09 -4.22
CA VAL A 217 -8.35 10.49 -4.61
C VAL A 217 -7.34 9.77 -3.73
N GLY A 218 -6.36 9.13 -4.34
CA GLY A 218 -5.26 8.45 -3.68
C GLY A 218 -3.96 9.19 -3.93
N LYS A 219 -3.18 9.39 -2.87
CA LYS A 219 -1.80 9.89 -2.94
C LYS A 219 -0.88 8.87 -2.29
N ASP A 220 0.32 8.68 -2.82
CA ASP A 220 1.36 7.87 -2.20
C ASP A 220 2.45 8.73 -1.56
N ILE A 221 3.08 8.15 -0.54
CA ILE A 221 4.37 8.61 -0.03
C ILE A 221 5.48 7.85 -0.76
N ARG A 222 6.69 8.42 -0.87
CA ARG A 222 7.82 7.67 -1.45
C ARG A 222 8.07 6.37 -0.69
N TYR A 223 8.34 5.28 -1.41
CA TYR A 223 8.51 3.95 -0.81
C TYR A 223 9.58 3.90 0.30
N LYS A 224 10.65 4.71 0.17
CA LYS A 224 11.74 4.84 1.16
C LYS A 224 11.36 5.61 2.42
N LEU A 225 10.25 6.34 2.40
CA LEU A 225 9.70 7.01 3.57
C LEU A 225 8.64 6.13 4.24
N ALA A 226 7.94 5.31 3.45
CA ALA A 226 7.10 4.23 3.96
C ALA A 226 7.90 3.03 4.48
N ALA A 227 9.15 2.87 4.01
CA ALA A 227 10.14 1.95 4.55
C ALA A 227 10.96 2.71 5.60
N PRO A 228 11.19 2.15 6.78
CA PRO A 228 12.05 2.81 7.76
C PRO A 228 13.48 2.77 7.25
N SER A 229 14.05 3.91 6.89
CA SER A 229 15.51 4.06 6.88
C SER A 229 15.95 4.44 8.30
N ALA A 230 16.42 3.43 9.06
CA ALA A 230 17.26 3.53 10.27
C ALA A 230 16.62 4.06 11.59
N PRO A 231 17.21 3.71 12.75
CA PRO A 231 17.02 2.52 13.60
C PRO A 231 15.99 2.79 14.75
N LEU A 232 15.40 1.84 15.49
CA LEU A 232 15.95 0.99 16.60
C LEU A 232 16.96 1.74 17.51
N PRO A 233 17.36 1.18 18.67
CA PRO A 233 16.99 1.50 20.06
C PRO A 233 17.48 2.85 20.58
N TRP A 234 16.61 3.82 20.91
CA TRP A 234 16.87 4.86 21.93
C TRP A 234 15.53 5.40 22.42
N GLU A 235 15.42 5.63 23.73
CA GLU A 235 14.23 6.12 24.41
C GLU A 235 13.86 7.57 24.07
N GLU A 236 14.60 8.24 23.18
CA GLU A 236 14.52 9.72 23.06
C GLU A 236 14.20 10.28 21.67
N LEU A 237 14.07 9.48 20.59
CA LEU A 237 13.92 10.07 19.24
C LEU A 237 12.58 9.84 18.51
N TYR A 238 11.69 8.98 19.01
CA TYR A 238 10.43 8.68 18.31
C TYR A 238 9.20 8.49 19.21
N SER A 239 9.28 8.87 20.50
CA SER A 239 8.14 8.90 21.45
C SER A 239 7.35 10.23 21.46
N SER A 240 7.77 11.17 20.64
CA SER A 240 7.14 12.44 20.29
C SER A 240 7.92 12.95 19.08
N ILE A 241 7.44 13.94 18.34
CA ILE A 241 8.39 14.77 17.61
C ILE A 241 9.24 15.38 18.73
N PRO A 242 10.58 15.16 18.80
CA PRO A 242 11.41 15.76 19.84
C PRO A 242 11.04 17.23 19.95
N GLU A 243 10.86 17.75 21.15
CA GLU A 243 10.32 19.10 21.37
C GLU A 243 11.13 20.14 20.57
N GLU A 244 12.42 19.88 20.38
CA GLU A 244 13.40 20.61 19.58
C GLU A 244 13.08 20.58 18.07
N LEU A 245 12.62 19.44 17.56
CA LEU A 245 12.22 19.25 16.16
C LEU A 245 10.82 19.83 15.91
N ALA A 246 9.91 19.71 16.87
CA ALA A 246 8.60 20.37 16.83
C ALA A 246 8.79 21.89 16.87
N ALA A 247 9.73 22.37 17.68
CA ALA A 247 10.12 23.77 17.76
C ALA A 247 10.73 24.24 16.42
N ALA A 248 11.72 23.51 15.87
CA ALA A 248 12.32 23.83 14.56
C ALA A 248 11.32 23.82 13.40
N LEU A 249 10.36 22.88 13.40
CA LEU A 249 9.29 22.79 12.40
C LEU A 249 8.20 23.86 12.57
N SER A 250 7.96 24.33 13.79
CA SER A 250 7.00 25.40 14.11
C SER A 250 7.62 26.80 14.11
N GLY A 251 8.92 26.93 13.85
CA GLY A 251 9.65 28.20 13.90
C GLY A 251 9.93 28.72 15.32
N ARG A 252 9.70 27.91 16.36
CA ARG A 252 10.07 28.20 17.74
C ARG A 252 11.52 27.74 17.95
N MET A 253 12.43 28.60 18.40
CA MET A 253 13.78 28.15 18.77
C MET A 253 13.77 27.68 20.23
N ILE A 254 14.24 26.45 20.47
CA ILE A 254 14.70 26.02 21.80
C ILE A 254 16.22 26.05 21.78
N LYS A 255 16.85 26.63 22.81
CA LYS A 255 18.31 26.63 22.97
C LYS A 255 18.77 25.24 23.42
N THR A 256 19.19 24.41 22.47
CA THR A 256 19.92 23.15 22.74
C THR A 256 21.04 22.92 21.72
N SER A 257 22.05 22.14 22.10
CA SER A 257 23.37 22.03 21.44
C SER A 257 23.48 20.99 20.30
N GLU A 258 22.45 20.18 20.05
CA GLU A 258 22.48 19.14 19.00
C GLU A 258 21.78 19.59 17.71
N LYS A 259 22.47 19.48 16.57
CA LYS A 259 21.96 19.86 15.26
C LYS A 259 21.33 18.66 14.56
N ILE A 260 20.03 18.74 14.25
CA ILE A 260 19.34 17.73 13.44
C ILE A 260 19.85 17.80 11.99
N PRO A 261 20.24 16.68 11.37
CA PRO A 261 20.68 16.67 9.98
C PRO A 261 19.58 17.18 9.03
N ALA A 262 19.94 18.10 8.12
CA ALA A 262 18.98 18.72 7.18
C ALA A 262 18.19 17.71 6.33
N LYS A 263 18.80 16.57 6.00
CA LYS A 263 18.17 15.48 5.24
C LYS A 263 17.04 14.78 6.01
N GLU A 264 17.21 14.61 7.32
CA GLU A 264 16.18 14.00 8.18
C GLU A 264 15.01 14.95 8.37
N LEU A 265 15.31 16.25 8.50
CA LEU A 265 14.29 17.30 8.54
C LEU A 265 13.45 17.33 7.26
N GLU A 266 14.07 17.20 6.09
CA GLU A 266 13.33 17.16 4.81
C GLU A 266 12.50 15.89 4.65
N ASN A 267 13.05 14.72 5.00
CA ASN A 267 12.29 13.46 5.00
C ASN A 267 11.06 13.53 5.91
N LEU A 268 11.19 14.18 7.07
CA LEU A 268 10.08 14.40 7.96
C LEU A 268 9.04 15.33 7.33
N LYS A 269 9.46 16.51 6.85
CA LYS A 269 8.54 17.44 6.17
C LYS A 269 7.75 16.78 5.06
N GLU A 270 8.40 15.92 4.27
CA GLU A 270 7.73 15.18 3.20
C GLU A 270 6.70 14.17 3.72
N THR A 271 7.02 13.39 4.75
CA THR A 271 6.07 12.48 5.40
C THR A 271 4.86 13.25 5.97
N MET A 272 5.09 14.42 6.55
CA MET A 272 4.01 15.25 7.09
C MET A 272 3.17 15.88 5.98
N ARG A 273 3.79 16.36 4.89
CA ARG A 273 3.09 16.86 3.70
C ARG A 273 2.17 15.79 3.13
N PHE A 274 2.66 14.55 2.99
CA PHE A 274 1.87 13.42 2.48
C PHE A 274 0.50 13.27 3.17
N PHE A 275 0.46 13.33 4.50
CA PHE A 275 -0.80 13.19 5.24
C PHE A 275 -1.80 14.33 5.00
N SER A 276 -1.29 15.50 4.62
CA SER A 276 -2.08 16.71 4.46
C SER A 276 -2.51 16.99 3.02
N GLU A 277 -1.70 16.56 2.06
CA GLU A 277 -1.90 16.82 0.64
C GLU A 277 -3.13 16.09 0.06
N GLY A 278 -3.46 14.89 0.56
CA GLY A 278 -4.69 14.20 0.14
C GLY A 278 -5.96 14.99 0.45
N GLY A 279 -6.01 15.62 1.63
CA GLY A 279 -7.11 16.51 2.02
C GLY A 279 -7.15 17.77 1.15
N LYS A 280 -5.99 18.38 0.89
CA LYS A 280 -5.87 19.54 -0.01
C LYS A 280 -6.42 19.21 -1.41
N THR A 281 -5.97 18.12 -2.03
CA THR A 281 -6.44 17.71 -3.36
C THR A 281 -7.96 17.52 -3.39
N ALA A 282 -8.54 16.87 -2.38
CA ALA A 282 -9.98 16.67 -2.29
C ALA A 282 -10.75 18.00 -2.14
N VAL A 283 -10.23 18.94 -1.33
CA VAL A 283 -10.85 20.27 -1.14
C VAL A 283 -10.83 21.10 -2.42
N GLU A 284 -9.68 21.15 -3.09
CA GLU A 284 -9.54 21.86 -4.37
C GLU A 284 -10.45 21.27 -5.45
N LEU A 285 -10.53 19.94 -5.53
CA LEU A 285 -11.43 19.25 -6.46
C LEU A 285 -12.90 19.51 -6.14
N ALA A 286 -13.29 19.49 -4.87
CA ALA A 286 -14.65 19.83 -4.47
C ALA A 286 -15.00 21.28 -4.83
N ARG A 287 -14.06 22.23 -4.68
CA ARG A 287 -14.26 23.63 -5.11
C ARG A 287 -14.44 23.73 -6.62
N PHE A 288 -13.61 23.00 -7.39
CA PHE A 288 -13.73 22.95 -8.84
C PHE A 288 -15.12 22.47 -9.28
N ILE A 289 -15.61 21.37 -8.67
CA ILE A 289 -16.95 20.82 -8.99
C ILE A 289 -18.07 21.79 -8.61
N ARG A 290 -17.94 22.49 -7.48
CA ARG A 290 -18.88 23.56 -7.11
C ARG A 290 -18.89 24.72 -8.10
N GLY A 291 -17.73 25.08 -8.65
CA GLY A 291 -17.63 26.06 -9.74
C GLY A 291 -18.33 25.64 -11.04
N MET A 292 -18.65 24.36 -11.20
CA MET A 292 -19.47 23.87 -12.32
C MET A 292 -20.98 23.87 -11.99
N GLY A 293 -21.38 24.33 -10.81
CA GLY A 293 -22.77 24.34 -10.33
C GLY A 293 -23.28 22.99 -9.79
N TYR A 294 -22.36 22.10 -9.38
CA TYR A 294 -22.68 20.82 -8.74
C TYR A 294 -22.28 20.82 -7.27
N SER A 295 -23.12 20.26 -6.41
CA SER A 295 -22.82 20.15 -4.99
C SER A 295 -21.65 19.18 -4.79
N ALA A 296 -20.65 19.58 -4.02
CA ALA A 296 -19.50 18.72 -3.71
C ALA A 296 -18.91 19.02 -2.33
N ARG A 297 -18.50 17.97 -1.63
CA ARG A 297 -17.93 18.01 -0.28
C ARG A 297 -16.72 17.09 -0.17
N ALA A 298 -15.62 17.61 0.38
CA ALA A 298 -14.42 16.83 0.64
C ALA A 298 -14.46 16.12 2.01
N HIS A 299 -13.89 14.93 2.07
CA HIS A 299 -13.84 14.05 3.24
C HIS A 299 -12.43 13.46 3.38
N TYR A 300 -11.78 13.75 4.50
CA TYR A 300 -10.42 13.35 4.81
C TYR A 300 -10.21 13.40 6.32
N SER A 301 -9.36 12.51 6.86
CA SER A 301 -9.05 12.45 8.30
C SER A 301 -10.33 12.53 9.18
N ARG A 302 -10.30 13.30 10.29
CA ARG A 302 -11.45 13.56 11.17
C ARG A 302 -12.64 14.22 10.47
N TRP A 303 -12.41 14.98 9.40
CA TRP A 303 -13.42 15.75 8.68
C TRP A 303 -14.25 14.91 7.71
N SER A 304 -14.14 13.58 7.80
CA SER A 304 -14.88 12.63 6.97
C SER A 304 -16.25 12.28 7.57
N GLU A 305 -17.26 12.21 6.72
CA GLU A 305 -18.61 11.70 7.05
C GLU A 305 -18.83 10.29 6.48
N VAL A 306 -17.81 9.76 5.81
CA VAL A 306 -17.85 8.49 5.08
C VAL A 306 -16.64 7.62 5.44
N GLN A 307 -16.82 6.30 5.33
CA GLN A 307 -15.73 5.34 5.45
C GLN A 307 -14.94 5.28 4.13
N ILE A 308 -13.72 5.78 4.15
CA ILE A 308 -12.88 5.94 2.95
C ILE A 308 -12.46 4.59 2.35
N VAL A 309 -11.99 3.66 3.20
CA VAL A 309 -11.46 2.36 2.76
C VAL A 309 -12.45 1.55 1.90
N PRO A 310 -13.70 1.30 2.35
CA PRO A 310 -14.64 0.53 1.53
C PRO A 310 -15.05 1.24 0.23
N LEU A 311 -15.13 2.58 0.22
CA LEU A 311 -15.39 3.35 -1.00
C LEU A 311 -14.23 3.24 -2.01
N ALA A 312 -12.98 3.30 -1.53
CA ALA A 312 -11.80 3.12 -2.38
C ALA A 312 -11.73 1.71 -3.00
N ILE A 313 -12.16 0.67 -2.27
CA ILE A 313 -12.27 -0.68 -2.83
C ILE A 313 -13.38 -0.74 -3.89
N LYS A 314 -14.57 -0.17 -3.62
CA LYS A 314 -15.67 -0.08 -4.60
C LYS A 314 -15.25 0.65 -5.88
N ALA A 315 -14.43 1.68 -5.73
CA ALA A 315 -13.89 2.48 -6.82
C ALA A 315 -12.69 1.84 -7.54
N GLY A 316 -12.31 0.59 -7.21
CA GLY A 316 -11.26 -0.13 -7.91
C GLY A 316 -9.83 0.31 -7.59
N LEU A 317 -9.60 1.03 -6.49
CA LEU A 317 -8.27 1.51 -6.14
C LEU A 317 -7.34 0.44 -5.54
N GLY A 318 -7.88 -0.68 -5.09
CA GLY A 318 -7.10 -1.81 -4.59
C GLY A 318 -7.93 -2.81 -3.81
N GLU A 319 -7.27 -3.74 -3.13
CA GLU A 319 -7.90 -4.72 -2.24
C GLU A 319 -7.45 -4.52 -0.78
N LEU A 320 -8.34 -4.82 0.16
CA LEU A 320 -8.03 -4.77 1.59
C LEU A 320 -7.00 -5.82 1.99
N ALA A 321 -5.96 -5.40 2.69
CA ALA A 321 -4.90 -6.25 3.19
C ALA A 321 -5.02 -6.57 4.69
N ARG A 322 -4.19 -7.49 5.18
CA ARG A 322 -4.13 -7.91 6.59
C ARG A 322 -3.87 -6.75 7.55
N ASN A 323 -3.02 -5.79 7.15
CA ASN A 323 -2.71 -4.60 7.94
C ASN A 323 -3.79 -3.52 7.86
N GLY A 324 -4.95 -3.79 7.25
CA GLY A 324 -6.09 -2.87 7.19
C GLY A 324 -5.96 -1.77 6.15
N MET A 325 -4.81 -1.70 5.48
CA MET A 325 -4.57 -0.79 4.37
C MET A 325 -5.12 -1.37 3.08
N ILE A 326 -5.37 -0.49 2.10
CA ILE A 326 -5.63 -0.90 0.73
C ILE A 326 -4.28 -1.11 0.06
N ILE A 327 -4.09 -2.29 -0.52
CA ILE A 327 -2.95 -2.55 -1.40
C ILE A 327 -3.38 -2.32 -2.84
N ASN A 328 -2.67 -1.38 -3.47
CA ASN A 328 -2.74 -1.13 -4.89
C ASN A 328 -1.52 -1.74 -5.61
N ASP A 329 -1.65 -2.01 -6.91
CA ASP A 329 -0.59 -2.56 -7.76
C ASP A 329 0.60 -1.61 -7.98
N LYS A 330 0.38 -0.30 -7.97
CA LYS A 330 1.40 0.76 -8.13
C LYS A 330 1.88 1.33 -6.82
N MET A 331 0.96 1.60 -5.89
CA MET A 331 1.28 2.24 -4.62
C MET A 331 1.50 1.23 -3.50
N GLY A 332 1.21 -0.06 -3.64
CA GLY A 332 1.25 -0.96 -2.48
C GLY A 332 0.36 -0.45 -1.33
N PRO A 333 0.78 -0.62 -0.05
CA PRO A 333 0.00 -0.18 1.12
C PRO A 333 0.27 1.27 1.57
N ARG A 334 1.08 2.04 0.82
CA ARG A 334 1.57 3.39 1.20
C ARG A 334 0.67 4.53 0.66
N GLY A 335 -0.59 4.21 0.36
CA GLY A 335 -1.58 5.17 -0.10
C GLY A 335 -2.33 5.83 1.05
N SER A 336 -2.47 7.15 0.98
CA SER A 336 -3.46 7.93 1.74
C SER A 336 -4.60 8.29 0.80
N PHE A 337 -5.84 8.19 1.28
CA PHE A 337 -7.04 8.37 0.47
C PHE A 337 -7.93 9.46 1.06
N ALA A 338 -8.51 10.27 0.20
CA ALA A 338 -9.57 11.21 0.52
C ALA A 338 -10.75 11.03 -0.45
N VAL A 339 -11.93 11.48 -0.06
CA VAL A 339 -13.16 11.33 -0.85
C VAL A 339 -13.77 12.69 -1.12
N VAL A 340 -14.28 12.90 -2.33
CA VAL A 340 -15.18 13.99 -2.65
C VAL A 340 -16.53 13.39 -2.99
N THR A 341 -17.57 13.67 -2.19
CA THR A 341 -18.93 13.29 -2.56
C THR A 341 -19.60 14.39 -3.35
N THR A 342 -20.42 14.05 -4.33
CA THR A 342 -21.03 15.02 -5.25
C THR A 342 -22.32 14.50 -5.90
N ASP A 343 -23.14 15.42 -6.43
CA ASP A 343 -24.26 15.15 -7.33
C ASP A 343 -23.90 15.26 -8.82
N LEU A 344 -22.62 15.47 -9.17
CA LEU A 344 -22.12 15.48 -10.53
C LEU A 344 -22.32 14.09 -11.18
N PRO A 345 -22.97 13.98 -12.36
CA PRO A 345 -23.17 12.70 -13.04
C PRO A 345 -21.84 12.17 -13.60
N LEU A 346 -21.46 10.95 -13.19
CA LEU A 346 -20.14 10.36 -13.46
C LEU A 346 -20.26 8.87 -13.78
N VAL A 347 -19.29 8.36 -14.54
CA VAL A 347 -19.15 6.93 -14.85
C VAL A 347 -18.32 6.24 -13.77
N PHE A 348 -18.84 5.13 -13.25
CA PHE A 348 -18.22 4.43 -12.12
C PHE A 348 -17.17 3.40 -12.55
N ASP A 349 -16.09 3.35 -11.78
CA ASP A 349 -15.06 2.33 -11.84
C ASP A 349 -15.54 1.03 -11.16
N LYS A 350 -14.80 -0.07 -11.40
CA LYS A 350 -15.12 -1.40 -10.88
C LYS A 350 -14.03 -1.89 -9.93
N PRO A 351 -14.38 -2.66 -8.88
CA PRO A 351 -13.41 -3.31 -8.01
C PRO A 351 -12.39 -4.14 -8.80
N VAL A 352 -11.14 -4.13 -8.32
CA VAL A 352 -10.03 -4.90 -8.88
C VAL A 352 -9.78 -6.20 -8.11
N LYS A 353 -9.12 -7.17 -8.76
CA LYS A 353 -8.76 -8.45 -8.14
C LYS A 353 -7.26 -8.69 -8.29
N LEU A 354 -6.51 -8.35 -7.25
CA LEU A 354 -5.05 -8.39 -7.21
C LEU A 354 -4.52 -9.62 -6.46
N GLY A 355 -5.39 -10.43 -5.83
CA GLY A 355 -4.99 -11.62 -5.08
C GLY A 355 -4.38 -11.30 -3.71
N ILE A 356 -4.66 -10.11 -3.16
CA ILE A 356 -4.06 -9.64 -1.91
C ILE A 356 -4.47 -10.52 -0.73
N LYS A 357 -5.73 -10.94 -0.67
CA LYS A 357 -6.23 -11.79 0.40
C LYS A 357 -5.50 -13.13 0.44
N GLU A 358 -5.41 -13.77 -0.70
CA GLU A 358 -4.68 -15.02 -0.95
C GLU A 358 -3.21 -14.92 -0.51
N PHE A 359 -2.54 -13.83 -0.88
CA PHE A 359 -1.17 -13.55 -0.47
C PHE A 359 -1.05 -13.29 1.05
N CYS A 360 -1.92 -12.45 1.62
CA CYS A 360 -1.94 -12.10 3.04
C CYS A 360 -2.20 -13.31 3.96
N ASN A 361 -2.92 -14.34 3.48
CA ASN A 361 -3.11 -15.59 4.21
C ASN A 361 -1.80 -16.36 4.46
N ILE A 362 -0.82 -16.21 3.56
CA ILE A 362 0.49 -16.84 3.65
C ILE A 362 1.51 -15.91 4.34
N CYS A 363 1.59 -14.64 3.91
CA CYS A 363 2.68 -13.74 4.24
C CYS A 363 2.83 -13.42 5.74
N LYS A 364 1.77 -12.91 6.39
CA LYS A 364 1.72 -12.52 7.82
C LYS A 364 2.80 -11.56 8.36
N LYS A 365 3.76 -11.12 7.54
CA LYS A 365 4.89 -10.27 7.92
C LYS A 365 4.52 -8.99 8.67
N CYS A 366 3.45 -8.30 8.26
CA CYS A 366 2.98 -7.10 8.97
C CYS A 366 2.54 -7.37 10.42
N ALA A 367 2.00 -8.57 10.71
CA ALA A 367 1.62 -8.98 12.07
C ALA A 367 2.86 -9.34 12.90
N GLU A 368 3.86 -9.97 12.29
CA GLU A 368 5.16 -10.24 12.91
C GLU A 368 5.87 -8.95 13.30
N TYR A 369 5.82 -7.94 12.44
CA TYR A 369 6.56 -6.68 12.58
C TYR A 369 5.79 -5.61 13.37
N CYS A 370 4.52 -5.85 13.70
CA CYS A 370 3.73 -4.93 14.53
C CYS A 370 4.30 -4.89 15.96
N PRO A 371 4.74 -3.72 16.48
CA PRO A 371 5.33 -3.61 17.81
C PRO A 371 4.35 -3.98 18.94
N THR A 372 3.06 -3.66 18.77
CA THR A 372 2.01 -3.91 19.76
C THR A 372 1.13 -5.12 19.45
N LYS A 373 1.46 -5.88 18.40
CA LYS A 373 0.69 -7.05 17.94
C LYS A 373 -0.81 -6.75 17.72
N ALA A 374 -1.11 -5.53 17.29
CA ALA A 374 -2.47 -5.10 16.96
C ALA A 374 -3.06 -5.80 15.71
N ILE A 375 -2.20 -6.37 14.85
CA ILE A 375 -2.60 -7.02 13.60
C ILE A 375 -2.74 -8.54 13.84
N PRO A 376 -3.90 -9.15 13.53
CA PRO A 376 -4.11 -10.58 13.78
C PRO A 376 -3.33 -11.48 12.81
N PHE A 377 -2.86 -12.63 13.30
CA PHE A 377 -2.23 -13.69 12.51
C PHE A 377 -3.22 -14.62 11.80
N GLY A 378 -4.47 -14.65 12.28
CA GLY A 378 -5.51 -15.58 11.85
C GLY A 378 -6.10 -15.30 10.46
N LYS A 379 -7.13 -16.07 10.13
CA LYS A 379 -8.00 -15.80 8.97
C LYS A 379 -8.83 -14.54 9.22
N PRO A 380 -9.31 -13.88 8.16
CA PRO A 380 -10.22 -12.76 8.34
C PRO A 380 -11.55 -13.21 8.98
N GLN A 381 -12.21 -12.27 9.65
CA GLN A 381 -13.43 -12.46 10.41
C GLN A 381 -14.53 -11.54 9.86
N LEU A 382 -15.79 -11.95 10.04
CA LEU A 382 -16.94 -11.12 9.70
C LEU A 382 -17.16 -10.10 10.83
N VAL A 383 -16.93 -8.83 10.54
CA VAL A 383 -17.09 -7.73 11.49
C VAL A 383 -18.10 -6.77 10.92
N ARG A 384 -19.28 -6.68 11.58
CA ARG A 384 -20.39 -5.81 11.15
C ARG A 384 -20.76 -6.01 9.66
N GLY A 385 -20.93 -7.27 9.25
CA GLY A 385 -21.30 -7.62 7.87
C GLY A 385 -20.16 -7.58 6.85
N VAL A 386 -18.95 -7.10 7.22
CA VAL A 386 -17.77 -7.02 6.34
C VAL A 386 -16.72 -8.04 6.74
N LEU A 387 -16.27 -8.85 5.79
CA LEU A 387 -15.16 -9.77 6.00
C LEU A 387 -13.84 -8.98 5.99
N LYS A 388 -13.13 -8.92 7.11
CA LYS A 388 -11.85 -8.19 7.26
C LYS A 388 -10.94 -8.84 8.30
N TRP A 389 -9.67 -8.43 8.34
CA TRP A 389 -8.82 -8.67 9.50
C TRP A 389 -9.14 -7.61 10.56
N PRO A 390 -9.74 -7.98 11.72
CA PRO A 390 -10.02 -7.01 12.77
C PRO A 390 -8.71 -6.59 13.42
N ILE A 391 -8.27 -5.37 13.13
CA ILE A 391 -7.12 -4.77 13.81
C ILE A 391 -7.60 -4.24 15.14
N ASP A 392 -6.78 -4.47 16.17
CA ASP A 392 -6.93 -3.84 17.47
C ASP A 392 -6.52 -2.36 17.35
N GLY A 393 -7.50 -1.53 17.00
CA GLY A 393 -7.27 -0.11 16.76
C GLY A 393 -6.92 0.67 18.03
N GLU A 394 -7.29 0.18 19.21
CA GLU A 394 -6.92 0.79 20.49
C GLU A 394 -5.43 0.59 20.76
N LYS A 395 -4.91 -0.65 20.64
CA LYS A 395 -3.46 -0.91 20.74
C LYS A 395 -2.65 -0.14 19.70
N CYS A 396 -3.16 -0.05 18.48
CA CYS A 396 -2.49 0.72 17.43
C CYS A 396 -2.53 2.22 17.72
N GLY A 397 -3.69 2.74 18.13
CA GLY A 397 -3.91 4.16 18.45
C GLY A 397 -3.05 4.63 19.62
N ASN A 398 -3.10 3.90 20.74
CA ASN A 398 -2.29 4.21 21.93
C ASN A 398 -0.79 4.22 21.62
N TYR A 399 -0.34 3.29 20.78
CA TYR A 399 1.06 3.28 20.33
C TYR A 399 1.39 4.49 19.44
N LEU A 400 0.47 4.91 18.56
CA LEU A 400 0.64 6.07 17.68
C LEU A 400 0.69 7.39 18.44
N VAL A 401 0.05 7.50 19.61
CA VAL A 401 0.15 8.70 20.47
C VAL A 401 1.61 8.98 20.82
N SER A 402 2.31 7.96 21.30
CA SER A 402 3.74 8.06 21.57
C SER A 402 4.56 7.94 20.29
N ASN A 403 4.16 7.15 19.29
CA ASN A 403 4.98 6.88 18.10
C ASN A 403 4.27 7.37 16.83
N PRO A 404 4.18 8.70 16.62
CA PRO A 404 3.30 9.31 15.62
C PRO A 404 3.62 8.96 14.16
N LYS A 405 4.76 8.32 13.91
CA LYS A 405 5.23 7.91 12.58
C LYS A 405 5.20 6.40 12.37
N CYS A 406 4.59 5.63 13.28
CA CYS A 406 4.60 4.18 13.14
C CYS A 406 4.00 3.76 11.79
N MET A 407 4.84 3.17 10.94
CA MET A 407 4.48 2.61 9.64
C MET A 407 5.04 1.19 9.47
N ALA A 408 5.35 0.50 10.59
CA ALA A 408 6.00 -0.81 10.55
C ALA A 408 5.24 -1.83 9.67
N CYS A 409 3.90 -1.78 9.69
CA CYS A 409 3.05 -2.66 8.89
C CYS A 409 3.05 -2.32 7.38
N ILE A 410 3.30 -1.05 7.01
CA ILE A 410 3.44 -0.59 5.62
C ILE A 410 4.86 -0.91 5.15
N GLY A 411 5.87 -0.55 5.94
CA GLY A 411 7.29 -0.72 5.62
C GLY A 411 7.73 -2.17 5.48
N SER A 412 7.21 -3.06 6.32
CA SER A 412 7.48 -4.50 6.25
C SER A 412 6.73 -5.23 5.13
N CYS A 413 5.73 -4.59 4.50
CA CYS A 413 4.88 -5.24 3.53
C CYS A 413 5.66 -5.60 2.25
N PRO A 414 5.52 -6.83 1.72
CA PRO A 414 6.14 -7.20 0.44
C PRO A 414 5.70 -6.33 -0.74
N TYR A 415 4.54 -5.67 -0.64
CA TYR A 415 4.05 -4.73 -1.65
C TYR A 415 4.63 -3.30 -1.51
N ASN A 416 5.31 -2.97 -0.42
CA ASN A 416 5.99 -1.67 -0.31
C ASN A 416 7.36 -1.73 -1.01
N LYS A 417 7.33 -1.59 -2.33
CA LYS A 417 8.50 -1.70 -3.21
C LYS A 417 8.58 -0.54 -4.20
N PRO A 418 9.78 -0.21 -4.75
CA PRO A 418 9.90 0.73 -5.85
C PRO A 418 9.10 0.26 -7.07
N ASP A 419 8.68 1.20 -7.90
CA ASP A 419 7.98 0.91 -9.16
C ASP A 419 9.01 0.54 -10.23
N ASN A 420 9.22 -0.75 -10.45
CA ASN A 420 10.10 -1.27 -11.50
C ASN A 420 9.58 -2.61 -12.04
N ILE A 421 10.19 -3.06 -13.16
CA ILE A 421 9.76 -4.25 -13.88
C ILE A 421 9.81 -5.51 -13.01
N LEU A 422 10.80 -5.64 -12.11
CA LEU A 422 10.93 -6.80 -11.21
C LEU A 422 9.74 -6.91 -10.26
N HIS A 423 9.40 -5.81 -9.58
CA HIS A 423 8.28 -5.79 -8.65
C HIS A 423 6.92 -5.88 -9.35
N ASN A 424 6.80 -5.27 -10.53
CA ASN A 424 5.60 -5.37 -11.35
C ASN A 424 5.38 -6.82 -11.83
N ALA A 425 6.44 -7.53 -12.20
CA ALA A 425 6.38 -8.95 -12.54
C ALA A 425 6.01 -9.81 -11.31
N ALA A 426 6.56 -9.52 -10.13
CA ALA A 426 6.20 -10.21 -8.89
C ALA A 426 4.71 -10.00 -8.54
N ASN A 427 4.21 -8.77 -8.60
CA ASN A 427 2.81 -8.43 -8.36
C ASN A 427 1.89 -9.14 -9.36
N PHE A 428 2.28 -9.18 -10.63
CA PHE A 428 1.56 -9.92 -11.66
C PHE A 428 1.50 -11.43 -11.35
N MET A 429 2.60 -12.04 -10.94
CA MET A 429 2.61 -13.46 -10.55
C MET A 429 1.71 -13.72 -9.33
N ILE A 430 1.75 -12.85 -8.31
CA ILE A 430 0.89 -12.97 -7.12
C ILE A 430 -0.59 -12.86 -7.51
N SER A 431 -0.95 -12.00 -8.47
CA SER A 431 -2.33 -11.86 -8.96
C SER A 431 -2.92 -13.15 -9.54
N ARG A 432 -2.07 -14.12 -9.89
CA ARG A 432 -2.48 -15.46 -10.36
C ARG A 432 -2.98 -16.37 -9.24
N ARG A 433 -2.80 -15.99 -7.97
CA ARG A 433 -3.37 -16.69 -6.79
C ARG A 433 -2.87 -18.13 -6.66
N SER A 434 -1.63 -18.40 -7.09
CA SER A 434 -0.95 -19.67 -6.83
C SER A 434 -0.37 -19.66 -5.41
N CYS A 435 -0.71 -20.70 -4.63
CA CYS A 435 -0.15 -20.91 -3.29
C CYS A 435 1.38 -21.02 -3.34
N LEU A 436 1.91 -21.74 -4.34
CA LEU A 436 3.35 -21.94 -4.53
C LEU A 436 4.04 -20.60 -4.81
N THR A 437 3.50 -19.81 -5.73
CA THR A 437 4.02 -18.47 -6.05
C THR A 437 3.97 -17.55 -4.85
N ASN A 438 2.85 -17.48 -4.15
CA ASN A 438 2.71 -16.62 -2.98
C ASN A 438 3.70 -17.00 -1.88
N TRP A 439 3.87 -18.30 -1.62
CA TRP A 439 4.89 -18.81 -0.69
C TRP A 439 6.30 -18.44 -1.14
N LEU A 440 6.63 -18.65 -2.42
CA LEU A 440 7.95 -18.36 -2.97
C LEU A 440 8.26 -16.86 -2.91
N MET A 441 7.31 -15.99 -3.27
CA MET A 441 7.50 -14.54 -3.21
C MET A 441 7.76 -14.05 -1.78
N VAL A 442 7.09 -14.61 -0.77
CA VAL A 442 7.38 -14.29 0.65
C VAL A 442 8.79 -14.73 1.04
N LYS A 443 9.23 -15.92 0.59
CA LYS A 443 10.58 -16.42 0.88
C LYS A 443 11.65 -15.57 0.19
N ILE A 444 11.44 -15.18 -1.06
CA ILE A 444 12.35 -14.31 -1.81
C ILE A 444 12.42 -12.92 -1.14
N ASP A 445 11.28 -12.33 -0.77
CA ASP A 445 11.23 -11.03 -0.08
C ASP A 445 12.08 -11.04 1.21
N ASN A 446 11.98 -12.12 2.01
CA ASN A 446 12.78 -12.31 3.21
C ASN A 446 14.26 -12.59 2.90
N LEU A 447 14.55 -13.42 1.89
CA LEU A 447 15.93 -13.76 1.50
C LEU A 447 16.71 -12.51 1.06
N LEU A 448 16.07 -11.65 0.27
CA LEU A 448 16.67 -10.40 -0.21
C LEU A 448 16.77 -9.34 0.90
N GLY A 449 16.13 -9.55 2.05
CA GLY A 449 16.17 -8.64 3.20
C GLY A 449 15.25 -7.43 3.06
N TYR A 450 14.24 -7.48 2.19
CA TYR A 450 13.27 -6.41 2.11
C TYR A 450 12.47 -6.29 3.41
N GLY A 451 12.22 -5.05 3.84
CA GLY A 451 11.41 -4.77 5.02
C GLY A 451 12.08 -5.10 6.36
N GLU A 452 13.28 -5.68 6.39
CA GLU A 452 14.01 -5.98 7.64
C GLU A 452 14.21 -4.74 8.52
N MET A 453 14.39 -3.57 7.89
CA MET A 453 14.50 -2.30 8.63
C MET A 453 13.24 -1.96 9.44
N ALA A 454 12.08 -2.57 9.14
CA ALA A 454 10.83 -2.37 9.86
C ALA A 454 10.64 -3.31 11.04
N ALA A 455 11.58 -4.23 11.28
CA ALA A 455 11.50 -5.13 12.42
C ALA A 455 11.57 -4.31 13.72
N PRO A 456 10.70 -4.56 14.70
CA PRO A 456 10.76 -3.89 16.00
C PRO A 456 12.02 -4.28 16.77
N ASP A 457 12.49 -3.40 17.66
CA ASP A 457 13.69 -3.68 18.44
C ASP A 457 13.48 -4.92 19.32
N PRO A 458 14.39 -5.90 19.30
CA PRO A 458 14.35 -7.00 20.26
C PRO A 458 14.30 -6.54 21.73
N LYS A 459 14.92 -5.40 22.08
CA LYS A 459 14.87 -4.80 23.43
C LYS A 459 13.49 -4.22 23.73
N PHE A 460 12.90 -3.47 22.80
CA PHE A 460 11.56 -2.90 22.93
C PHE A 460 10.48 -3.97 23.14
N LEU A 461 10.58 -5.09 22.42
CA LEU A 461 9.64 -6.22 22.58
C LEU A 461 9.71 -6.85 23.98
N LYS A 462 10.85 -6.80 24.67
CA LYS A 462 10.94 -7.30 26.05
C LYS A 462 10.22 -6.39 27.02
N THR A 463 10.34 -5.08 26.85
CA THR A 463 9.66 -4.08 27.69
C THR A 463 8.13 -4.15 27.55
N VAL A 464 7.62 -4.30 26.32
CA VAL A 464 6.16 -4.39 26.07
C VAL A 464 5.54 -5.69 26.58
N ASN A 465 6.29 -6.79 26.67
CA ASN A 465 5.79 -8.07 27.17
C ASN A 465 5.88 -8.22 28.71
N GLN A 466 6.47 -7.23 29.40
CA GLN A 466 6.67 -7.24 30.86
C GLN A 466 5.68 -6.35 31.63
N GLY A 467 4.89 -5.52 30.93
CA GLY A 467 3.74 -4.79 31.46
C GLY A 467 2.45 -5.38 30.91
#